data_AF-A0A9D2FCF5-F1
#
_entry.id   AF-A0A9D2FCF5-F1
#
_cell.length_a   1.000
_cell.length_b   1.000
_cell.length_c   1.000
_cell.angle_alpha   90.00
_cell.angle_beta   90.00
_cell.angle_gamma   90.00
#
_symmetry.space_group_name_H-M   'P 1'
#
loop_
_entity.id
_entity.type
_entity.pdbx_description
1 polymer ?
#
loop_
_entity_poly.entity_id
_entity_poly.type
_entity_poly.pdbx_seq_one_letter_code
_entity_poly.pdbx_strand_id
1 'polypeptide(L)'
;DVPRETLQAYTNDLNDAFYQIVRHSGGNNAERILVLPTTSTDNDQAICDSLYGYISSLPDADRIIATVHYYGPWVFQDQHEGYEQVNEAVIAQMETELNRPYQTFMQNGIALIIGEYGLLYHQDKVSDPQKQQDWFEAFLSYCHDRQITHMIWDDGGCIGNIMDRNTLERRHPEIYQLVMEYAGNSSNGDINGDGKVTLADLMLALQAAAGKLSLNSQQLAAGDLNGDQSITIVDLSMMLLLL
;
A
#
# COMPACT_ATOMS: atom_id res chain seq x y z
N ASP A 1 6.44 -29.08 13.19
CA ASP A 1 6.82 -27.71 12.76
C ASP A 1 8.31 -27.54 12.79
N VAL A 2 8.87 -26.84 11.80
CA VAL A 2 10.29 -26.48 11.75
C VAL A 2 10.53 -25.32 12.72
N PRO A 3 11.57 -25.35 13.57
CA PRO A 3 11.85 -24.24 14.49
C PRO A 3 12.08 -22.92 13.77
N ARG A 4 11.64 -21.80 14.38
CA ARG A 4 11.75 -20.46 13.79
C ARG A 4 13.18 -20.07 13.43
N GLU A 5 14.15 -20.40 14.27
CA GLU A 5 15.58 -20.18 14.01
C GLU A 5 16.08 -20.96 12.78
N THR A 6 15.55 -22.17 12.57
CA THR A 6 15.88 -22.98 11.40
C THR A 6 15.30 -22.39 10.12
N LEU A 7 14.06 -21.88 10.17
CA LEU A 7 13.46 -21.15 9.04
C LEU A 7 14.27 -19.89 8.71
N GLN A 8 14.69 -19.13 9.72
CA GLN A 8 15.53 -17.95 9.53
C GLN A 8 16.85 -18.29 8.86
N ALA A 9 17.53 -19.36 9.27
CA ALA A 9 18.76 -19.81 8.65
C ALA A 9 18.55 -20.17 7.17
N TYR A 10 17.48 -20.89 6.84
CA TYR A 10 17.16 -21.23 5.45
C TYR A 10 16.83 -19.99 4.61
N THR A 11 16.11 -19.02 5.15
CA THR A 11 15.86 -17.76 4.45
C THR A 11 17.15 -16.99 4.19
N ASN A 12 18.07 -16.94 5.16
CA ASN A 12 19.37 -16.28 4.98
C ASN A 12 20.20 -16.98 3.88
N ASP A 13 20.27 -18.31 3.89
CA ASP A 13 20.98 -19.10 2.88
C ASP A 13 20.40 -18.89 1.47
N LEU A 14 19.07 -18.84 1.35
CA LEU A 14 18.39 -18.60 0.08
C LEU A 14 18.59 -17.17 -0.43
N ASN A 15 18.53 -16.17 0.45
CA ASN A 15 18.80 -14.78 0.11
C ASN A 15 20.24 -14.62 -0.40
N ASP A 16 21.21 -15.26 0.25
CA ASP A 16 22.60 -15.22 -0.22
C ASP A 16 22.80 -15.94 -1.54
N ALA A 17 22.31 -17.16 -1.68
CA ALA A 17 22.40 -17.89 -2.93
C ALA A 17 21.80 -17.08 -4.11
N PHE A 18 20.62 -16.47 -3.91
CA PHE A 18 19.99 -15.60 -4.89
C PHE A 18 20.86 -14.39 -5.24
N TYR A 19 21.32 -13.65 -4.23
CA TYR A 19 22.19 -12.47 -4.42
C TYR A 19 23.46 -12.84 -5.22
N GLN A 20 24.14 -13.91 -4.82
CA GLN A 20 25.37 -14.37 -5.47
C GLN A 20 25.10 -14.74 -6.93
N ILE A 21 24.04 -15.50 -7.22
CA ILE A 21 23.70 -15.91 -8.59
C ILE A 21 23.44 -14.68 -9.46
N VAL A 22 22.64 -13.72 -8.98
CA VAL A 22 22.29 -12.55 -9.78
C VAL A 22 23.50 -11.67 -10.03
N ARG A 23 24.31 -11.35 -9.00
CA ARG A 23 25.49 -10.49 -9.14
C ARG A 23 26.59 -11.11 -10.01
N HIS A 24 26.75 -12.44 -9.98
CA HIS A 24 27.73 -13.13 -10.82
C HIS A 24 27.25 -13.42 -12.25
N SER A 25 25.99 -13.12 -12.59
CA SER A 25 25.48 -13.31 -13.94
C SER A 25 25.86 -12.21 -14.94
N GLY A 26 26.39 -11.07 -14.46
CA GLY A 26 26.88 -9.97 -15.29
C GLY A 26 25.79 -9.17 -16.01
N GLY A 27 26.21 -8.30 -16.93
CA GLY A 27 25.30 -7.39 -17.65
C GLY A 27 24.53 -6.47 -16.71
N ASN A 28 23.24 -6.26 -16.99
CA ASN A 28 22.38 -5.39 -16.17
C ASN A 28 22.13 -5.92 -14.75
N ASN A 29 22.49 -7.18 -14.46
CA ASN A 29 22.26 -7.79 -13.15
C ASN A 29 23.31 -7.38 -12.10
N ALA A 30 24.45 -6.84 -12.53
CA ALA A 30 25.45 -6.26 -11.64
C ALA A 30 24.90 -5.07 -10.84
N GLU A 31 23.98 -4.30 -11.46
CA GLU A 31 23.40 -3.07 -10.88
C GLU A 31 21.89 -3.20 -10.61
N ARG A 32 21.30 -4.38 -10.88
CA ARG A 32 19.87 -4.60 -10.72
C ARG A 32 19.49 -4.46 -9.24
N ILE A 33 18.47 -3.65 -8.96
CA ILE A 33 17.84 -3.60 -7.65
C ILE A 33 17.27 -4.98 -7.30
N LEU A 34 17.62 -5.50 -6.12
CA LEU A 34 17.11 -6.77 -5.63
C LEU A 34 16.18 -6.53 -4.44
N VAL A 35 15.09 -7.30 -4.39
CA VAL A 35 14.16 -7.28 -3.26
C VAL A 35 14.40 -8.54 -2.45
N LEU A 36 14.73 -8.40 -1.16
CA LEU A 36 14.98 -9.53 -0.26
C LEU A 36 13.91 -9.57 0.84
N PRO A 37 13.23 -10.71 1.04
CA PRO A 37 12.20 -10.83 2.05
C PRO A 37 12.79 -11.13 3.43
N THR A 38 12.08 -10.70 4.46
CA THR A 38 12.20 -11.29 5.80
C THR A 38 11.69 -12.74 5.81
N THR A 39 12.06 -13.53 6.82
CA THR A 39 11.54 -14.90 6.97
C THR A 39 10.02 -14.86 7.05
N SER A 40 9.36 -15.60 6.16
CA SER A 40 7.89 -15.60 6.01
C SER A 40 7.27 -14.22 5.78
N THR A 41 8.05 -13.24 5.31
CA THR A 41 7.62 -11.83 5.13
C THR A 41 7.06 -11.20 6.42
N ASP A 42 7.52 -11.70 7.57
CA ASP A 42 7.11 -11.27 8.91
C ASP A 42 7.78 -9.93 9.30
N ASN A 43 7.16 -9.20 10.24
CA ASN A 43 7.59 -7.89 10.73
C ASN A 43 8.15 -7.91 12.17
N ASP A 44 8.28 -9.07 12.80
CA ASP A 44 8.90 -9.19 14.12
C ASP A 44 10.33 -8.64 14.13
N GLN A 45 10.71 -8.03 15.26
CA GLN A 45 11.96 -7.27 15.37
C GLN A 45 13.18 -8.14 15.08
N ALA A 46 13.27 -9.35 15.65
CA ALA A 46 14.44 -10.20 15.47
C ALA A 46 14.60 -10.69 14.02
N ILE A 47 13.49 -10.87 13.30
CA ILE A 47 13.52 -11.22 11.87
C ILE A 47 13.97 -10.01 11.04
N CYS A 48 13.44 -8.82 11.33
CA CYS A 48 13.87 -7.58 10.68
C CYS A 48 15.38 -7.35 10.88
N ASP A 49 15.86 -7.49 12.11
CA ASP A 49 17.27 -7.33 12.47
C ASP A 49 18.17 -8.32 11.72
N SER A 50 17.73 -9.58 11.57
CA SER A 50 18.49 -10.60 10.82
C SER A 50 18.66 -10.21 9.36
N LEU A 51 17.58 -9.77 8.69
CA LEU A 51 17.67 -9.35 7.30
C LEU A 51 18.52 -8.07 7.16
N TYR A 52 18.33 -7.10 8.05
CA TYR A 52 19.11 -5.86 8.04
C TYR A 52 20.61 -6.15 8.18
N GLY A 53 20.99 -6.99 9.14
CA GLY A 53 22.39 -7.38 9.34
C GLY A 53 23.01 -8.03 8.09
N TYR A 54 22.23 -8.85 7.37
CA TYR A 54 22.66 -9.41 6.08
C TYR A 54 22.83 -8.31 5.02
N ILE A 55 21.80 -7.49 4.78
CA ILE A 55 21.84 -6.44 3.76
C ILE A 55 22.99 -5.45 4.01
N SER A 56 23.16 -4.98 5.24
CA SER A 56 24.21 -4.04 5.61
C SER A 56 25.63 -4.61 5.47
N SER A 57 25.77 -5.93 5.38
CA SER A 57 27.06 -6.58 5.11
C SER A 57 27.42 -6.64 3.62
N LEU A 58 26.45 -6.39 2.73
CA LEU A 58 26.65 -6.43 1.28
C LEU A 58 27.38 -5.16 0.80
N PRO A 59 28.27 -5.29 -0.21
CA PRO A 59 29.04 -4.16 -0.73
C PRO A 59 28.18 -3.10 -1.45
N ASP A 60 26.99 -3.48 -1.91
CA ASP A 60 26.04 -2.66 -2.67
C ASP A 60 24.67 -2.61 -1.96
N ALA A 61 24.67 -2.45 -0.64
CA ALA A 61 23.45 -2.40 0.17
C ALA A 61 22.41 -1.36 -0.33
N ASP A 62 22.86 -0.28 -0.99
CA ASP A 62 22.03 0.74 -1.62
C ASP A 62 21.23 0.24 -2.85
N ARG A 63 21.54 -0.96 -3.35
CA ARG A 63 20.82 -1.66 -4.42
C ARG A 63 19.88 -2.74 -3.91
N ILE A 64 19.70 -2.83 -2.60
CA ILE A 64 18.86 -3.84 -1.97
C ILE A 64 17.66 -3.17 -1.30
N ILE A 65 16.48 -3.73 -1.54
CA ILE A 65 15.22 -3.34 -0.91
C ILE A 65 14.77 -4.48 0.00
N ALA A 66 14.43 -4.17 1.24
CA ALA A 66 13.79 -5.13 2.14
C ALA A 66 12.29 -5.24 1.83
N THR A 67 11.69 -6.42 2.01
CA THR A 67 10.24 -6.57 1.94
C THR A 67 9.64 -7.39 3.07
N VAL A 68 8.47 -6.92 3.53
CA VAL A 68 7.58 -7.58 4.50
C VAL A 68 6.16 -7.53 3.96
N HIS A 69 5.26 -8.38 4.45
CA HIS A 69 3.83 -8.34 4.11
C HIS A 69 3.03 -7.93 5.34
N TYR A 70 1.84 -7.36 5.14
CA TYR A 70 0.99 -6.92 6.25
C TYR A 70 -0.49 -7.09 5.98
N TYR A 71 -1.12 -8.01 6.74
CA TYR A 71 -2.54 -8.33 6.57
C TYR A 71 -3.45 -7.84 7.72
N GLY A 72 -2.97 -6.83 8.45
CA GLY A 72 -3.64 -6.28 9.63
C GLY A 72 -3.34 -7.06 10.91
N PRO A 73 -3.68 -6.48 12.08
CA PRO A 73 -3.47 -7.13 13.37
C PRO A 73 -4.25 -8.43 13.50
N TRP A 74 -3.64 -9.48 14.06
CA TRP A 74 -4.31 -10.78 14.23
C TRP A 74 -5.63 -10.67 15.02
N VAL A 75 -5.67 -9.80 16.04
CA VAL A 75 -6.88 -9.53 16.85
C VAL A 75 -8.05 -8.97 16.04
N PHE A 76 -7.75 -8.28 14.94
CA PHE A 76 -8.76 -7.76 14.02
C PHE A 76 -9.30 -8.87 13.10
N GLN A 77 -8.47 -9.87 12.78
CA GLN A 77 -8.82 -11.01 11.94
C GLN A 77 -9.71 -12.03 12.67
N ASP A 78 -9.52 -12.24 13.98
CA ASP A 78 -10.27 -13.26 14.76
C ASP A 78 -11.61 -12.76 15.36
N GLN A 79 -11.99 -11.50 15.11
CA GLN A 79 -13.23 -10.89 15.63
C GLN A 79 -13.49 -11.15 17.14
N HIS A 80 -12.45 -11.02 17.97
CA HIS A 80 -12.63 -11.03 19.41
C HIS A 80 -13.54 -9.87 19.87
N GLU A 81 -14.33 -10.08 20.93
CA GLU A 81 -15.16 -9.04 21.54
C GLU A 81 -14.31 -7.77 21.81
N GLY A 82 -14.78 -6.60 21.35
CA GLY A 82 -14.06 -5.32 21.47
C GLY A 82 -13.25 -4.88 20.24
N TYR A 83 -13.12 -5.72 19.22
CA TYR A 83 -12.47 -5.40 17.93
C TYR A 83 -13.47 -5.26 16.79
N GLU A 84 -14.71 -4.86 17.11
CA GLU A 84 -15.83 -4.76 16.18
C GLU A 84 -15.67 -3.61 15.18
N GLN A 85 -14.80 -2.63 15.45
CA GLN A 85 -14.50 -1.45 14.63
C GLN A 85 -12.99 -1.20 14.52
N VAL A 86 -12.55 -0.42 13.53
CA VAL A 86 -11.22 0.19 13.57
C VAL A 86 -11.27 1.27 14.63
N ASN A 87 -10.48 1.12 15.68
CA ASN A 87 -10.40 2.06 16.79
C ASN A 87 -8.93 2.40 17.10
N GLU A 88 -8.71 3.31 18.04
CA GLU A 88 -7.38 3.76 18.43
C GLU A 88 -6.43 2.61 18.81
N ALA A 89 -6.95 1.53 19.42
CA ALA A 89 -6.13 0.38 19.81
C ALA A 89 -5.69 -0.45 18.59
N VAL A 90 -6.58 -0.67 17.61
CA VAL A 90 -6.25 -1.34 16.34
C VAL A 90 -5.19 -0.54 15.58
N ILE A 91 -5.38 0.78 15.49
CA ILE A 91 -4.42 1.66 14.81
C ILE A 91 -3.07 1.64 15.54
N ALA A 92 -3.05 1.78 16.87
CA ALA A 92 -1.81 1.77 17.64
C ALA A 92 -1.06 0.43 17.51
N GLN A 93 -1.79 -0.69 17.44
CA GLN A 93 -1.18 -2.01 17.20
C GLN A 93 -0.60 -2.09 15.78
N MET A 94 -1.33 -1.65 14.76
CA MET A 94 -0.83 -1.58 13.39
C MET A 94 0.44 -0.75 13.30
N GLU A 95 0.45 0.45 13.89
CA GLU A 95 1.62 1.32 13.91
C GLU A 95 2.79 0.65 14.63
N THR A 96 2.54 -0.04 15.75
CA THR A 96 3.59 -0.76 16.48
C THR A 96 4.22 -1.85 15.63
N GLU A 97 3.41 -2.61 14.90
CA GLU A 97 3.86 -3.70 14.03
C GLU A 97 4.63 -3.17 12.81
N LEU A 98 4.16 -2.10 12.16
CA LEU A 98 4.80 -1.48 10.99
C LEU A 98 6.02 -0.61 11.36
N ASN A 99 6.07 -0.07 12.58
CA ASN A 99 7.23 0.71 13.04
C ASN A 99 8.49 -0.14 13.17
N ARG A 100 8.38 -1.46 13.42
CA ARG A 100 9.55 -2.36 13.49
C ARG A 100 10.33 -2.37 12.16
N PRO A 101 9.74 -2.77 11.02
CA PRO A 101 10.47 -2.73 9.75
C PRO A 101 10.80 -1.30 9.30
N TYR A 102 9.94 -0.31 9.58
CA TYR A 102 10.25 1.10 9.24
C TYR A 102 11.52 1.61 9.96
N GLN A 103 11.60 1.43 11.28
CA GLN A 103 12.75 1.85 12.07
C GLN A 103 14.00 1.02 11.74
N THR A 104 13.82 -0.26 11.43
CA THR A 104 14.95 -1.15 11.11
C THR A 104 15.55 -0.83 9.74
N PHE A 105 14.72 -0.65 8.71
CA PHE A 105 15.19 -0.48 7.33
C PHE A 105 15.24 0.99 6.91
N MET A 106 14.08 1.67 6.83
CA MET A 106 13.97 3.02 6.27
C MET A 106 14.80 4.04 7.04
N GLN A 107 14.76 3.99 8.38
CA GLN A 107 15.55 4.91 9.21
C GLN A 107 17.06 4.60 9.21
N ASN A 108 17.47 3.42 8.73
CA ASN A 108 18.87 3.03 8.56
C ASN A 108 19.32 2.96 7.10
N GLY A 109 18.60 3.63 6.19
CA GLY A 109 19.02 3.83 4.80
C GLY A 109 18.77 2.63 3.86
N ILE A 110 18.00 1.63 4.30
CA ILE A 110 17.55 0.52 3.46
C ILE A 110 16.09 0.77 3.07
N ALA A 111 15.81 0.83 1.77
CA ALA A 111 14.45 0.99 1.29
C ALA A 111 13.56 -0.21 1.67
N LEU A 112 12.27 0.05 1.89
CA LEU A 112 11.29 -0.94 2.30
C LEU A 112 10.10 -0.94 1.34
N ILE A 113 9.68 -2.14 0.93
CA ILE A 113 8.40 -2.38 0.24
C ILE A 113 7.50 -3.24 1.14
N ILE A 114 6.28 -2.81 1.38
CA ILE A 114 5.21 -3.71 1.83
C ILE A 114 4.70 -4.47 0.61
N GLY A 115 5.24 -5.68 0.41
CA GLY A 115 5.10 -6.44 -0.84
C GLY A 115 3.70 -7.01 -1.07
N GLU A 116 2.96 -7.22 0.01
CA GLU A 116 1.56 -7.55 0.00
C GLU A 116 0.90 -6.89 1.20
N TYR A 117 -0.30 -6.35 0.99
CA TYR A 117 -1.20 -5.99 2.08
C TYR A 117 -2.66 -6.22 1.71
N GLY A 118 -3.48 -6.35 2.75
CA GLY A 118 -4.93 -6.54 2.65
C GLY A 118 -5.50 -6.92 4.01
N LEU A 119 -6.75 -7.38 4.04
CA LEU A 119 -7.36 -7.90 5.26
C LEU A 119 -7.74 -9.36 5.03
N LEU A 120 -7.17 -10.26 5.84
CA LEU A 120 -7.56 -11.67 5.84
C LEU A 120 -8.91 -11.80 6.55
N TYR A 121 -9.94 -12.19 5.81
CA TYR A 121 -11.24 -12.56 6.36
C TYR A 121 -11.45 -14.07 6.31
N HIS A 122 -12.08 -14.62 7.34
CA HIS A 122 -12.66 -15.95 7.26
C HIS A 122 -13.81 -15.93 6.25
N GLN A 123 -13.77 -16.86 5.28
CA GLN A 123 -14.68 -16.94 4.12
C GLN A 123 -16.19 -16.92 4.47
N ASP A 124 -16.53 -17.23 5.72
CA ASP A 124 -17.91 -17.36 6.19
C ASP A 124 -18.46 -16.07 6.82
N LYS A 125 -17.68 -14.99 6.88
CA LYS A 125 -18.07 -13.74 7.56
C LYS A 125 -18.03 -12.55 6.60
N VAL A 126 -19.17 -11.87 6.47
CA VAL A 126 -19.26 -10.59 5.78
C VAL A 126 -18.59 -9.54 6.66
N SER A 127 -17.49 -8.98 6.16
CA SER A 127 -16.84 -7.82 6.76
C SER A 127 -17.73 -6.58 6.64
N ASP A 128 -17.74 -5.74 7.67
CA ASP A 128 -18.30 -4.39 7.59
C ASP A 128 -17.51 -3.57 6.54
N PRO A 129 -18.15 -3.04 5.48
CA PRO A 129 -17.48 -2.27 4.43
C PRO A 129 -16.87 -0.95 4.92
N GLN A 130 -17.44 -0.30 5.93
CA GLN A 130 -16.87 0.94 6.48
C GLN A 130 -15.59 0.62 7.23
N LYS A 131 -15.61 -0.43 8.03
CA LYS A 131 -14.45 -0.90 8.79
C LYS A 131 -13.28 -1.29 7.90
N GLN A 132 -13.56 -1.82 6.70
CA GLN A 132 -12.53 -2.06 5.68
C GLN A 132 -11.89 -0.75 5.25
N GLN A 133 -12.71 0.21 4.80
CA GLN A 133 -12.23 1.51 4.34
C GLN A 133 -11.39 2.21 5.39
N ASP A 134 -11.85 2.28 6.65
CA ASP A 134 -11.13 2.92 7.74
C ASP A 134 -9.74 2.31 7.98
N TRP A 135 -9.61 0.98 7.84
CA TRP A 135 -8.32 0.30 7.98
C TRP A 135 -7.40 0.59 6.79
N PHE A 136 -7.95 0.54 5.57
CA PHE A 136 -7.19 0.84 4.35
C PHE A 136 -6.68 2.28 4.39
N GLU A 137 -7.51 3.24 4.76
CA GLU A 137 -7.12 4.66 4.92
C GLU A 137 -6.00 4.80 5.95
N ALA A 138 -6.14 4.21 7.15
CA ALA A 138 -5.11 4.29 8.18
C ALA A 138 -3.78 3.67 7.74
N PHE A 139 -3.81 2.50 7.09
CA PHE A 139 -2.62 1.83 6.58
C PHE A 139 -1.93 2.63 5.46
N LEU A 140 -2.71 3.12 4.50
CA LEU A 140 -2.21 3.89 3.36
C LEU A 140 -1.62 5.22 3.82
N SER A 141 -2.29 5.92 4.73
CA SER A 141 -1.80 7.14 5.37
C SER A 141 -0.47 6.92 6.08
N TYR A 142 -0.36 5.86 6.88
CA TYR A 142 0.88 5.49 7.55
C TYR A 142 2.04 5.28 6.56
N CYS A 143 1.80 4.56 5.46
CA CYS A 143 2.80 4.30 4.43
C CYS A 143 3.21 5.58 3.69
N HIS A 144 2.23 6.41 3.32
CA HIS A 144 2.44 7.67 2.63
C HIS A 144 3.33 8.63 3.42
N ASP A 145 3.00 8.88 4.69
CA ASP A 145 3.74 9.78 5.58
C ASP A 145 5.21 9.35 5.79
N ARG A 146 5.49 8.06 5.59
CA ARG A 146 6.81 7.45 5.78
C ARG A 146 7.50 7.08 4.47
N GLN A 147 6.91 7.44 3.33
CA GLN A 147 7.43 7.15 1.99
C GLN A 147 7.70 5.64 1.76
N ILE A 148 6.86 4.79 2.36
CA ILE A 148 6.94 3.34 2.20
C ILE A 148 6.14 2.95 0.97
N THR A 149 6.79 2.26 0.03
CA THR A 149 6.08 1.70 -1.14
C THR A 149 5.24 0.50 -0.70
N HIS A 150 3.99 0.43 -1.14
CA HIS A 150 3.07 -0.66 -0.81
C HIS A 150 2.46 -1.25 -2.09
N MET A 151 2.16 -2.55 -2.06
CA MET A 151 1.59 -3.28 -3.20
C MET A 151 0.37 -4.06 -2.74
N ILE A 152 -0.82 -3.67 -3.23
CA ILE A 152 -2.07 -4.30 -2.81
C ILE A 152 -2.12 -5.74 -3.30
N TRP A 153 -2.50 -6.66 -2.42
CA TRP A 153 -2.81 -8.01 -2.82
C TRP A 153 -4.18 -8.02 -3.50
N ASP A 154 -4.23 -8.35 -4.78
CA ASP A 154 -5.46 -8.61 -5.55
C ASP A 154 -5.37 -10.05 -6.10
N ASP A 155 -6.15 -10.96 -5.52
CA ASP A 155 -6.29 -12.34 -5.99
C ASP A 155 -7.49 -12.53 -6.93
N GLY A 156 -8.26 -11.46 -7.19
CA GLY A 156 -9.54 -11.51 -7.88
C GLY A 156 -10.62 -12.23 -7.06
N GLY A 157 -10.42 -12.37 -5.75
CA GLY A 157 -11.13 -13.32 -4.89
C GLY A 157 -11.37 -12.81 -3.46
N CYS A 158 -10.81 -13.49 -2.46
CA CYS A 158 -11.29 -13.41 -1.06
C CYS A 158 -10.59 -12.33 -0.22
N ILE A 159 -9.35 -11.99 -0.55
CA ILE A 159 -8.49 -11.09 0.25
C ILE A 159 -8.23 -9.79 -0.53
N GLY A 160 -8.36 -9.85 -1.86
CA GLY A 160 -8.10 -8.76 -2.79
C GLY A 160 -9.05 -8.83 -3.98
N ASN A 161 -10.22 -8.24 -3.83
CA ASN A 161 -11.29 -8.28 -4.82
C ASN A 161 -11.44 -6.93 -5.52
N ILE A 162 -10.35 -6.24 -5.83
CA ILE A 162 -10.42 -4.84 -6.24
C ILE A 162 -10.94 -4.72 -7.68
N MET A 163 -10.44 -5.58 -8.58
CA MET A 163 -10.83 -5.59 -10.00
C MET A 163 -11.37 -6.95 -10.46
N ASP A 164 -12.52 -6.95 -11.12
CA ASP A 164 -12.99 -8.10 -11.90
C ASP A 164 -12.17 -8.20 -13.19
N ARG A 165 -11.37 -9.25 -13.33
CA ARG A 165 -10.50 -9.43 -14.50
C ARG A 165 -11.25 -9.87 -15.77
N ASN A 166 -12.51 -10.26 -15.66
CA ASN A 166 -13.34 -10.61 -16.81
C ASN A 166 -14.06 -9.39 -17.40
N THR A 167 -14.56 -8.50 -16.54
CA THR A 167 -15.31 -7.31 -16.95
C THR A 167 -14.47 -6.03 -16.95
N LEU A 168 -13.31 -6.04 -16.29
CA LEU A 168 -12.45 -4.88 -16.00
C LEU A 168 -13.14 -3.83 -15.12
N GLU A 169 -14.18 -4.23 -14.39
CA GLU A 169 -14.90 -3.36 -13.46
C GLU A 169 -14.30 -3.44 -12.05
N ARG A 170 -14.41 -2.33 -11.31
CA ARG A 170 -13.98 -2.24 -9.90
C ARG A 170 -15.08 -2.84 -9.01
N ARG A 171 -14.75 -3.81 -8.16
CA ARG A 171 -15.76 -4.40 -7.25
C ARG A 171 -15.82 -3.69 -5.89
N HIS A 172 -14.72 -3.07 -5.49
CA HIS A 172 -14.63 -2.18 -4.31
C HIS A 172 -14.13 -0.81 -4.76
N PRO A 173 -14.97 -0.01 -5.46
CA PRO A 173 -14.57 1.29 -5.99
C PRO A 173 -14.05 2.26 -4.90
N GLU A 174 -14.58 2.16 -3.68
CA GLU A 174 -14.16 2.94 -2.51
C GLU A 174 -12.72 2.62 -2.07
N ILE A 175 -12.38 1.34 -1.90
CA ILE A 175 -11.00 0.92 -1.56
C ILE A 175 -10.05 1.24 -2.71
N TYR A 176 -10.47 0.98 -3.96
CA TYR A 176 -9.68 1.34 -5.13
C TYR A 176 -9.33 2.83 -5.12
N GLN A 177 -10.30 3.70 -4.84
CA GLN A 177 -10.10 5.13 -4.82
C GLN A 177 -9.08 5.55 -3.76
N LEU A 178 -9.18 5.01 -2.54
CA LEU A 178 -8.19 5.25 -1.46
C LEU A 178 -6.79 4.84 -1.90
N VAL A 179 -6.62 3.65 -2.49
CA VAL A 179 -5.29 3.20 -2.96
C VAL A 179 -4.72 4.17 -3.99
N MET A 180 -5.54 4.65 -4.93
CA MET A 180 -5.09 5.58 -5.97
C MET A 180 -4.70 6.94 -5.39
N GLU A 181 -5.48 7.47 -4.45
CA GLU A 181 -5.19 8.72 -3.76
C GLU A 181 -3.81 8.68 -3.08
N TYR A 182 -3.57 7.66 -2.25
CA TYR A 182 -2.32 7.53 -1.49
C TYR A 182 -1.11 7.08 -2.32
N ALA A 183 -1.34 6.43 -3.47
CA ALA A 183 -0.28 6.11 -4.44
C ALA A 183 0.29 7.35 -5.15
N GLY A 184 -0.19 8.56 -4.83
CA GLY A 184 0.26 9.78 -5.50
C GLY A 184 -0.44 10.01 -6.84
N ASN A 185 -1.53 9.29 -7.13
CA ASN A 185 -2.57 9.78 -8.06
C ASN A 185 -3.56 10.70 -7.34
N SER A 186 -3.09 11.38 -6.29
CA SER A 186 -3.72 12.54 -5.64
C SER A 186 -3.96 13.71 -6.60
N SER A 187 -3.68 13.57 -7.90
CA SER A 187 -4.28 14.43 -8.92
C SER A 187 -5.79 14.26 -9.00
N ASN A 188 -6.36 13.07 -8.73
CA ASN A 188 -7.80 12.86 -8.93
C ASN A 188 -8.60 13.57 -7.84
N GLY A 189 -9.31 14.62 -8.23
CA GLY A 189 -10.10 15.48 -7.36
C GLY A 189 -9.36 16.76 -6.95
N ASP A 190 -8.03 16.78 -6.92
CA ASP A 190 -7.23 17.96 -6.58
C ASP A 190 -6.99 18.83 -7.82
N ILE A 191 -8.03 19.56 -8.22
CA ILE A 191 -7.97 20.45 -9.38
C ILE A 191 -7.03 21.63 -9.12
N ASN A 192 -6.86 22.04 -7.87
CA ASN A 192 -6.05 23.21 -7.54
C ASN A 192 -4.56 22.88 -7.29
N GLY A 193 -4.22 21.62 -7.05
CA GLY A 193 -2.87 21.10 -6.88
C GLY A 193 -2.26 21.36 -5.50
N ASP A 194 -3.09 21.58 -4.46
CA ASP A 194 -2.62 21.81 -3.09
C ASP A 194 -2.41 20.53 -2.28
N GLY A 195 -2.64 19.37 -2.91
CA GLY A 195 -2.52 18.05 -2.32
C GLY A 195 -3.72 17.61 -1.50
N LYS A 196 -4.86 18.33 -1.57
CA LYS A 196 -6.08 17.99 -0.84
C LYS A 196 -7.29 18.15 -1.74
N VAL A 197 -8.22 17.19 -1.70
CA VAL A 197 -9.53 17.37 -2.33
C VAL A 197 -10.44 18.11 -1.35
N THR A 198 -10.84 19.33 -1.72
CA THR A 198 -11.64 20.19 -0.85
C THR A 198 -12.83 20.80 -1.59
N LEU A 199 -13.65 21.54 -0.86
CA LEU A 199 -14.74 22.31 -1.46
C LEU A 199 -14.22 23.32 -2.50
N ALA A 200 -12.94 23.72 -2.43
CA ALA A 200 -12.31 24.57 -3.43
C ALA A 200 -12.20 23.86 -4.79
N ASP A 201 -11.84 22.58 -4.80
CA ASP A 201 -11.75 21.77 -6.00
C ASP A 201 -13.12 21.47 -6.59
N LEU A 202 -14.10 21.13 -5.73
CA LEU A 202 -15.49 20.97 -6.16
C LEU A 202 -16.03 22.24 -6.81
N MET A 203 -15.64 23.42 -6.31
CA MET A 203 -16.01 24.69 -6.93
C MET A 203 -15.35 24.89 -8.30
N LEU A 204 -14.09 24.48 -8.49
CA LEU A 204 -13.42 24.53 -9.79
C LEU A 204 -14.08 23.57 -10.78
N ALA A 205 -14.40 22.33 -10.36
CA ALA A 205 -15.11 21.34 -11.15
C ALA A 205 -16.50 21.85 -11.57
N LEU A 206 -17.25 22.46 -10.65
CA LEU A 206 -18.57 23.06 -10.93
C LEU A 206 -18.49 24.19 -11.95
N GLN A 207 -17.49 25.07 -11.82
CA GLN A 207 -17.29 26.16 -12.77
C GLN A 207 -16.90 25.64 -14.16
N ALA A 208 -16.07 24.60 -14.22
CA ALA A 208 -15.69 23.94 -15.47
C ALA A 208 -16.88 23.24 -16.15
N ALA A 209 -17.65 22.44 -15.40
CA ALA A 209 -18.87 21.78 -15.89
C ALA A 209 -19.94 22.78 -16.37
N ALA A 210 -20.02 23.96 -15.74
CA ALA A 210 -20.91 25.04 -16.15
C ALA A 210 -20.37 25.87 -17.34
N GLY A 211 -19.20 25.54 -17.89
CA GLY A 211 -18.54 26.26 -18.98
C GLY A 211 -18.06 27.66 -18.60
N LYS A 212 -17.93 27.96 -17.31
CA LYS A 212 -17.49 29.27 -16.78
C LYS A 212 -15.99 29.36 -16.59
N LEU A 213 -15.31 28.22 -16.48
CA LEU A 213 -13.87 28.11 -16.29
C LEU A 213 -13.31 27.11 -17.30
N SER A 214 -12.19 27.46 -17.94
CA SER A 214 -11.43 26.52 -18.76
C SER A 214 -10.24 26.01 -17.94
N LEU A 215 -10.17 24.70 -17.75
CA LEU A 215 -9.09 24.04 -17.04
C LEU A 215 -7.93 23.73 -18.00
N ASN A 216 -6.71 23.72 -17.47
CA ASN A 216 -5.56 23.19 -18.20
C ASN A 216 -5.60 21.64 -18.22
N SER A 217 -4.71 21.00 -18.99
CA SER A 217 -4.71 19.53 -19.14
C SER A 217 -4.53 18.77 -17.82
N GLN A 218 -3.73 19.29 -16.89
CA GLN A 218 -3.51 18.66 -15.58
C GLN A 218 -4.75 18.78 -14.70
N GLN A 219 -5.38 19.95 -14.70
CA GLN A 219 -6.61 20.21 -13.96
C GLN A 219 -7.81 19.45 -14.52
N LEU A 220 -7.86 19.26 -15.84
CA LEU A 220 -8.87 18.44 -16.49
C LEU A 220 -8.68 16.97 -16.12
N ALA A 221 -7.46 16.44 -16.20
CA ALA A 221 -7.16 15.08 -15.77
C ALA A 221 -7.46 14.86 -14.29
N ALA A 222 -7.21 15.88 -13.46
CA ALA A 222 -7.56 15.88 -12.05
C ALA A 222 -9.08 15.83 -11.81
N GLY A 223 -9.85 16.62 -12.56
CA GLY A 223 -11.30 16.73 -12.38
C GLY A 223 -12.15 15.71 -13.15
N ASP A 224 -11.59 14.99 -14.12
CA ASP A 224 -12.24 13.92 -14.89
C ASP A 224 -12.10 12.59 -14.15
N LEU A 225 -13.00 12.37 -13.19
CA LEU A 225 -12.94 11.21 -12.30
C LEU A 225 -13.45 9.93 -12.96
N ASN A 226 -14.27 10.05 -14.00
CA ASN A 226 -14.85 8.92 -14.71
C ASN A 226 -14.06 8.51 -15.99
N GLY A 227 -13.17 9.38 -16.47
CA GLY A 227 -12.26 9.12 -17.59
C GLY A 227 -12.87 9.40 -18.99
N ASP A 228 -13.95 10.17 -19.09
CA ASP A 228 -14.63 10.50 -20.35
C ASP A 228 -14.05 11.74 -21.06
N GLN A 229 -12.94 12.28 -20.54
CA GLN A 229 -12.23 13.46 -21.03
C GLN A 229 -13.02 14.77 -20.85
N SER A 230 -14.06 14.77 -20.02
CA SER A 230 -14.90 15.92 -19.72
C SER A 230 -15.16 16.04 -18.21
N ILE A 231 -15.43 17.25 -17.72
CA ILE A 231 -15.96 17.43 -16.36
C ILE A 231 -17.45 17.66 -16.44
N THR A 232 -18.21 16.72 -15.87
CA THR A 232 -19.67 16.70 -15.88
C THR A 232 -20.24 16.56 -14.47
N ILE A 233 -21.56 16.54 -14.36
CA ILE A 233 -22.23 16.31 -13.07
C ILE A 233 -21.91 14.92 -12.48
N VAL A 234 -21.48 13.97 -13.31
CA VAL A 234 -21.02 12.65 -12.84
C VAL A 234 -19.74 12.82 -12.03
N ASP A 235 -18.78 13.59 -12.54
CA ASP A 235 -17.51 13.87 -11.85
C ASP A 235 -17.74 14.68 -10.58
N LEU A 236 -18.66 15.66 -10.59
CA LEU A 236 -19.04 16.36 -9.36
C LEU A 236 -19.63 15.42 -8.30
N SER A 237 -20.45 14.45 -8.74
CA SER A 237 -21.04 13.47 -7.82
C SER A 237 -19.99 12.54 -7.23
N MET A 238 -18.98 12.17 -8.03
CA MET A 238 -17.83 11.40 -7.57
C MET A 238 -16.94 12.24 -6.65
N MET A 239 -16.74 13.52 -6.95
CA MET A 239 -15.92 14.43 -6.14
C MET A 239 -16.55 14.73 -4.78
N LEU A 240 -17.87 14.73 -4.68
CA LEU A 240 -18.58 14.81 -3.39
C LEU A 240 -18.30 13.60 -2.47
N LEU A 241 -17.88 12.46 -3.03
CA LEU A 241 -17.45 11.30 -2.24
C LEU A 241 -15.99 11.42 -1.77
N LEU A 242 -15.26 12.43 -2.24
CA LEU A 242 -13.87 12.71 -1.88
C LEU A 242 -13.74 13.85 -0.83
N LEU A 243 -14.86 14.42 -0.36
CA LEU A 243 -14.92 15.52 0.62
C LEU A 243 -15.30 15.04 2.01
#